data_AF-A0A066URJ6-F1
#
_entry.id   AF-A0A066URJ6-F1
#
_cell.length_a   1.000
_cell.length_b   1.000
_cell.length_c   1.000
_cell.angle_alpha   90.00
_cell.angle_beta   90.00
_cell.angle_gamma   90.00
#
_symmetry.space_group_name_H-M   'P 1'
#
loop_
_entity.id
_entity.type
_entity.pdbx_description
1 polymer ?
#
loop_
_entity_poly.entity_id
_entity_poly.type
_entity_poly.pdbx_seq_one_letter_code
_entity_poly.pdbx_strand_id
1 'polypeptide(L)'
;MHSSDSAHKGRSLALKVTALALVGSVSLVGPYLYNEEEERRKASIEKTEAEATNVIPELDLPSEKPNFAAIEDTNAKKKAFFDYLRPSINLENRRISKERTFLESLADKGISDADAEDKAYAKRLAKLYSLPLPTTGIDEAWLKEMLNRVNVLPEALVLTQAANESAWGTSRFATEANNYFGHWCYSKGCGLVPLQRNEGSTHEVAKFSSSQESVHRYFMNLNRNKAYQDLRGIRTELANKGEDLLTFDAATKLTEGLLKYSERGADYVTDLQAMIRHNKVYWVK
;
A
#
# COMPACT_ATOMS: atom_id res chain seq x y z
N MET A 1 -31.44 -75.03 -74.37
CA MET A 1 -31.46 -74.12 -73.20
C MET A 1 -31.08 -72.74 -73.73
N HIS A 2 -32.03 -71.93 -74.20
CA HIS A 2 -32.71 -70.83 -73.47
C HIS A 2 -31.73 -69.87 -72.78
N SER A 3 -31.74 -68.55 -72.91
CA SER A 3 -32.45 -67.55 -73.75
C SER A 3 -31.71 -66.21 -73.56
N SER A 4 -31.91 -65.29 -74.52
CA SER A 4 -31.83 -63.81 -74.48
C SER A 4 -31.00 -63.08 -73.43
N ASP A 5 -30.24 -62.08 -73.90
CA ASP A 5 -29.91 -60.90 -73.08
C ASP A 5 -30.32 -59.61 -73.81
N SER A 6 -30.97 -58.72 -73.07
CA SER A 6 -31.60 -57.49 -73.56
C SER A 6 -31.20 -56.28 -72.70
N ALA A 7 -30.75 -55.24 -73.39
CA ALA A 7 -30.98 -53.80 -73.16
C ALA A 7 -30.66 -53.12 -71.80
N HIS A 8 -29.90 -52.02 -71.97
CA HIS A 8 -30.15 -50.65 -71.48
C HIS A 8 -29.44 -50.08 -70.22
N LYS A 9 -28.96 -48.84 -70.46
CA LYS A 9 -28.93 -47.61 -69.63
C LYS A 9 -27.65 -47.26 -68.85
N GLY A 10 -27.23 -46.00 -69.05
CA GLY A 10 -26.45 -45.23 -68.07
C GLY A 10 -25.52 -44.19 -68.69
N ARG A 11 -26.02 -42.96 -68.89
CA ARG A 11 -25.23 -41.76 -69.29
C ARG A 11 -24.26 -41.33 -68.18
N SER A 12 -23.12 -40.74 -68.56
CA SER A 12 -22.61 -39.55 -67.86
C SER A 12 -21.87 -38.64 -68.84
N LEU A 13 -22.33 -37.39 -68.89
CA LEU A 13 -21.88 -36.31 -69.74
C LEU A 13 -21.14 -35.32 -68.81
N ALA A 14 -19.84 -35.20 -68.98
CA ALA A 14 -19.05 -34.05 -68.54
C ALA A 14 -18.20 -33.68 -69.75
N LEU A 15 -17.99 -32.44 -70.15
CA LEU A 15 -17.77 -31.22 -69.39
C LEU A 15 -17.69 -30.12 -70.45
N LYS A 16 -18.24 -28.91 -70.22
CA LYS A 16 -17.71 -27.68 -70.83
C LYS A 16 -18.36 -26.41 -70.27
N VAL A 17 -17.49 -25.56 -69.70
CA VAL A 17 -17.53 -24.07 -69.61
C VAL A 17 -18.60 -23.54 -68.63
N THR A 18 -18.30 -22.69 -67.64
CA THR A 18 -17.70 -21.35 -67.75
C THR A 18 -17.07 -20.93 -66.42
N ALA A 19 -15.88 -20.33 -66.47
CA ALA A 19 -15.33 -19.57 -65.36
C ALA A 19 -16.09 -18.24 -65.23
N LEU A 20 -16.76 -18.02 -64.10
CA LEU A 20 -17.15 -16.68 -63.68
C LEU A 20 -16.24 -16.28 -62.52
N ALA A 21 -15.49 -15.21 -62.74
CA ALA A 21 -14.68 -14.56 -61.71
C ALA A 21 -15.59 -13.96 -60.64
N LEU A 22 -15.48 -14.45 -59.40
CA LEU A 22 -15.91 -13.75 -58.19
C LEU A 22 -14.65 -13.39 -57.39
N VAL A 23 -13.89 -12.42 -57.90
CA VAL A 23 -12.91 -11.68 -57.11
C VAL A 23 -13.60 -10.38 -56.72
N GLY A 24 -13.83 -10.17 -55.42
CA GLY A 24 -14.33 -8.88 -54.94
C GLY A 24 -15.27 -8.93 -53.75
N SER A 25 -14.94 -9.67 -52.69
CA SER A 25 -15.46 -9.36 -51.35
C SER A 25 -14.50 -9.91 -50.30
N VAL A 26 -13.25 -9.44 -50.32
CA VAL A 26 -12.53 -9.34 -49.04
C VAL A 26 -13.27 -8.23 -48.30
N SER A 27 -14.22 -8.66 -47.49
CA SER A 27 -15.18 -7.86 -46.76
C SER A 27 -14.50 -6.65 -46.15
N LEU A 28 -14.82 -5.45 -46.64
CA LEU A 28 -14.47 -4.17 -45.98
C LEU A 28 -14.88 -4.15 -44.50
N VAL A 29 -15.78 -5.06 -44.12
CA VAL A 29 -16.16 -5.41 -42.75
C VAL A 29 -14.95 -5.76 -41.87
N GLY A 30 -13.97 -6.54 -42.34
CA GLY A 30 -12.83 -6.94 -41.51
C GLY A 30 -11.96 -5.74 -41.07
N PRO A 31 -11.43 -4.94 -42.01
CA PRO A 31 -10.71 -3.72 -41.70
C PRO A 31 -11.54 -2.67 -40.95
N TYR A 32 -12.85 -2.58 -41.24
CA TYR A 32 -13.76 -1.66 -40.56
C TYR A 32 -14.01 -2.05 -39.09
N LEU A 33 -14.31 -3.33 -38.83
CA LEU A 33 -14.49 -3.85 -37.47
C LEU A 33 -13.19 -3.76 -36.66
N TYR A 34 -12.04 -4.01 -37.29
CA TYR A 34 -10.73 -3.84 -36.66
C TYR A 34 -10.50 -2.39 -36.22
N ASN A 35 -10.77 -1.40 -37.08
CA ASN A 35 -10.65 0.00 -36.72
C ASN A 35 -11.65 0.40 -35.63
N GLU A 36 -12.89 -0.10 -35.68
CA GLU A 36 -13.91 0.19 -34.67
C GLU A 36 -13.55 -0.42 -33.29
N GLU A 37 -12.91 -1.59 -33.27
CA GLU A 37 -12.34 -2.20 -32.06
C GLU A 37 -11.13 -1.43 -31.55
N GLU A 38 -10.25 -0.94 -32.42
CA GLU A 38 -9.11 -0.10 -32.02
C GLU A 38 -9.55 1.23 -31.42
N GLU A 39 -10.53 1.90 -32.03
CA GLU A 39 -11.08 3.15 -31.52
C GLU A 39 -11.83 2.93 -30.20
N ARG A 40 -12.59 1.83 -30.06
CA ARG A 40 -13.17 1.42 -28.77
C ARG A 40 -12.10 1.14 -27.71
N ARG A 41 -11.00 0.50 -28.09
CA ARG A 41 -9.88 0.19 -27.18
C ARG A 41 -9.17 1.47 -26.74
N LYS A 42 -8.85 2.39 -27.67
CA LYS A 42 -8.29 3.71 -27.37
C LYS A 42 -9.20 4.51 -26.48
N ALA A 43 -10.50 4.59 -26.80
CA ALA A 43 -11.49 5.27 -25.95
C ALA A 43 -11.62 4.62 -24.56
N SER A 44 -11.47 3.29 -24.44
CA SER A 44 -11.46 2.61 -23.14
C SER A 44 -10.19 2.91 -22.33
N ILE A 45 -9.04 3.03 -23.00
CA ILE A 45 -7.75 3.37 -22.38
C ILE A 45 -7.77 4.84 -21.94
N GLU A 46 -8.19 5.76 -22.80
CA GLU A 46 -8.36 7.18 -22.47
C GLU A 46 -9.39 7.39 -21.36
N LYS A 47 -10.49 6.63 -21.36
CA LYS A 47 -11.47 6.65 -20.26
C LYS A 47 -10.88 6.11 -18.97
N THR A 48 -10.06 5.05 -19.03
CA THR A 48 -9.38 4.48 -17.86
C THR A 48 -8.30 5.43 -17.33
N GLU A 49 -7.56 6.13 -18.19
CA GLU A 49 -6.60 7.17 -17.81
C GLU A 49 -7.30 8.44 -17.27
N ALA A 50 -8.43 8.84 -17.86
CA ALA A 50 -9.26 9.94 -17.39
C ALA A 50 -9.96 9.64 -16.05
N GLU A 51 -10.36 8.40 -15.82
CA GLU A 51 -10.89 7.94 -14.52
C GLU A 51 -9.77 7.79 -13.49
N ALA A 52 -8.56 7.36 -13.89
CA ALA A 52 -7.39 7.30 -13.01
C ALA A 52 -6.87 8.69 -12.60
N THR A 53 -7.01 9.70 -13.46
CA THR A 53 -6.63 11.09 -13.16
C THR A 53 -7.68 11.83 -12.31
N ASN A 54 -8.95 11.41 -12.32
CA ASN A 54 -10.03 12.05 -11.56
C ASN A 54 -10.26 11.50 -10.14
N VAL A 55 -9.44 10.56 -9.64
CA VAL A 55 -9.63 9.95 -8.30
C VAL A 55 -8.43 10.13 -7.36
N ILE A 56 -7.42 10.91 -7.71
CA ILE A 56 -6.30 11.17 -6.78
C ILE A 56 -6.36 12.63 -6.33
N PRO A 57 -6.92 12.94 -5.15
CA PRO A 57 -6.65 14.22 -4.53
C PRO A 57 -5.13 14.33 -4.42
N GLU A 58 -4.57 15.34 -5.06
CA GLU A 58 -3.22 15.80 -4.73
C GLU A 58 -3.17 15.92 -3.21
N LEU A 59 -2.23 15.20 -2.62
CA LEU A 59 -2.11 15.13 -1.16
C LEU A 59 -1.65 16.50 -0.66
N ASP A 60 -2.60 17.37 -0.41
CA ASP A 60 -2.32 18.64 0.24
C ASP A 60 -1.99 18.34 1.70
N LEU A 61 -0.69 18.35 2.01
CA LEU A 61 -0.22 18.23 3.37
C LEU A 61 -0.57 19.54 4.09
N PRO A 62 -1.25 19.47 5.25
CA PRO A 62 -1.67 20.69 5.92
C PRO A 62 -0.46 21.56 6.24
N SER A 63 -0.50 22.80 5.75
CA SER A 63 0.57 23.79 5.93
C SER A 63 0.67 24.29 7.37
N GLU A 64 -0.45 24.27 8.11
CA GLU A 64 -0.53 24.77 9.49
C GLU A 64 -1.12 23.74 10.45
N LYS A 65 -0.54 23.68 11.65
CA LYS A 65 -1.00 22.82 12.74
C LYS A 65 -2.16 23.49 13.50
N PRO A 66 -3.33 22.84 13.63
CA PRO A 66 -4.41 23.37 14.45
C PRO A 66 -3.99 23.54 15.91
N ASN A 67 -4.48 24.60 16.56
CA ASN A 67 -4.39 24.71 18.01
C ASN A 67 -5.43 23.79 18.67
N PHE A 68 -5.11 22.50 18.80
CA PHE A 68 -6.01 21.49 19.38
C PHE A 68 -6.47 21.82 20.81
N ALA A 69 -5.65 22.56 21.57
CA ALA A 69 -5.99 22.97 22.93
C ALA A 69 -7.13 24.01 22.97
N ALA A 70 -7.28 24.81 21.93
CA ALA A 70 -8.34 25.82 21.81
C ALA A 70 -9.70 25.24 21.37
N ILE A 71 -9.77 23.96 20.99
CA ILE A 71 -11.02 23.30 20.59
C ILE A 71 -11.67 22.70 21.82
N GLU A 72 -12.80 23.26 22.27
CA GLU A 72 -13.48 22.78 23.49
C GLU A 72 -14.28 21.50 23.26
N ASP A 73 -15.04 21.43 22.15
CA ASP A 73 -15.83 20.25 21.83
C ASP A 73 -14.93 19.04 21.55
N THR A 74 -15.18 17.95 22.26
CA THR A 74 -14.33 16.75 22.19
C THR A 74 -14.41 16.12 20.80
N ASN A 75 -15.59 16.04 20.19
CA ASN A 75 -15.75 15.40 18.89
C ASN A 75 -15.12 16.23 17.77
N ALA A 76 -15.24 17.55 17.84
CA ALA A 76 -14.58 18.49 16.94
C ALA A 76 -13.05 18.41 17.06
N LYS A 77 -12.52 18.29 18.28
CA LYS A 77 -11.07 18.12 18.52
C LYS A 77 -10.55 16.83 17.92
N LYS A 78 -11.25 15.71 18.16
CA LYS A 78 -10.91 14.41 17.56
C LYS A 78 -10.90 14.49 16.03
N LYS A 79 -11.95 15.10 15.45
CA LYS A 79 -12.05 15.29 14.00
C LYS A 79 -10.90 16.13 13.46
N ALA A 80 -10.64 17.30 14.04
CA ALA A 80 -9.55 18.17 13.62
C ALA A 80 -8.18 17.48 13.71
N PHE A 81 -7.94 16.70 14.78
CA PHE A 81 -6.71 15.93 14.96
C PHE A 81 -6.54 14.87 13.87
N PHE A 82 -7.59 14.10 13.59
CA PHE A 82 -7.56 13.08 12.55
C PHE A 82 -7.38 13.67 11.15
N ASP A 83 -8.14 14.72 10.83
CA ASP A 83 -8.04 15.40 9.53
C ASP A 83 -6.65 16.01 9.30
N TYR A 84 -5.99 16.46 10.37
CA TYR A 84 -4.62 16.98 10.28
C TYR A 84 -3.57 15.92 9.98
N LEU A 85 -3.67 14.71 10.56
CA LEU A 85 -2.66 13.66 10.36
C LEU A 85 -2.94 12.74 9.16
N ARG A 86 -4.21 12.59 8.76
CA ARG A 86 -4.64 11.66 7.71
C ARG A 86 -3.92 11.86 6.36
N PRO A 87 -3.71 13.08 5.85
CA PRO A 87 -2.96 13.28 4.60
C PRO A 87 -1.56 12.67 4.67
N SER A 88 -0.85 12.84 5.78
CA SER A 88 0.49 12.29 5.98
C SER A 88 0.50 10.75 6.04
N ILE A 89 -0.51 10.16 6.67
CA ILE A 89 -0.68 8.70 6.74
C ILE A 89 -0.93 8.13 5.36
N ASN A 90 -1.82 8.77 4.60
CA ASN A 90 -2.15 8.36 3.23
C ASN A 90 -0.97 8.54 2.27
N LEU A 91 -0.08 9.52 2.53
CA LEU A 91 1.16 9.68 1.78
C LEU A 91 2.13 8.52 2.06
N GLU A 92 2.33 8.16 3.33
CA GLU A 92 3.23 7.07 3.70
C GLU A 92 2.72 5.71 3.22
N ASN A 93 1.42 5.42 3.35
CA ASN A 93 0.84 4.20 2.79
C ASN A 93 1.03 4.13 1.27
N ARG A 94 0.79 5.22 0.53
CA ARG A 94 1.05 5.25 -0.93
C ARG A 94 2.52 5.03 -1.27
N ARG A 95 3.44 5.65 -0.54
CA ARG A 95 4.89 5.42 -0.72
C ARG A 95 5.21 3.94 -0.54
N ILE A 96 4.72 3.34 0.54
CA ILE A 96 4.99 1.93 0.85
C ILE A 96 4.35 1.00 -0.18
N SER A 97 3.12 1.26 -0.63
CA SER A 97 2.49 0.46 -1.69
C SER A 97 3.32 0.47 -2.98
N LYS A 98 3.86 1.63 -3.39
CA LYS A 98 4.77 1.70 -4.56
C LYS A 98 6.05 0.89 -4.37
N GLU A 99 6.65 0.96 -3.18
CA GLU A 99 7.83 0.17 -2.83
C GLU A 99 7.52 -1.34 -2.84
N ARG A 100 6.31 -1.70 -2.40
CA ARG A 100 5.83 -3.08 -2.39
C ARG A 100 5.57 -3.62 -3.80
N THR A 101 4.90 -2.85 -4.66
CA THR A 101 4.66 -3.25 -6.06
C THR A 101 5.95 -3.56 -6.80
N PHE A 102 7.02 -2.82 -6.52
CA PHE A 102 8.35 -3.14 -7.04
C PHE A 102 8.89 -4.49 -6.55
N LEU A 103 8.72 -4.81 -5.26
CA LEU A 103 9.18 -6.09 -4.71
C LEU A 103 8.35 -7.26 -5.26
N GLU A 104 7.05 -7.05 -5.44
CA GLU A 104 6.15 -8.03 -6.06
C GLU A 104 6.51 -8.25 -7.52
N SER A 105 6.83 -7.19 -8.29
CA SER A 105 7.28 -7.36 -9.68
C SER A 105 8.61 -8.11 -9.79
N LEU A 106 9.51 -7.98 -8.81
CA LEU A 106 10.73 -8.79 -8.72
C LEU A 106 10.43 -10.27 -8.46
N ALA A 107 9.43 -10.56 -7.62
CA ALA A 107 8.99 -11.93 -7.37
C ALA A 107 8.37 -12.55 -8.63
N ASP A 108 7.55 -11.78 -9.35
CA ASP A 108 6.83 -12.24 -10.53
C ASP A 108 7.74 -12.50 -11.74
N LYS A 109 8.68 -11.59 -12.01
CA LYS A 109 9.62 -11.74 -13.15
C LYS A 109 10.78 -12.69 -12.85
N GLY A 110 11.03 -13.00 -11.58
CA GLY A 110 12.16 -13.77 -11.13
C GLY A 110 13.40 -12.92 -10.83
N ILE A 111 14.06 -13.22 -9.70
CA ILE A 111 15.20 -12.46 -9.18
C ILE A 111 16.40 -12.47 -10.15
N SER A 112 16.56 -13.54 -10.94
CA SER A 112 17.62 -13.64 -11.95
C SER A 112 17.51 -12.57 -13.04
N ASP A 113 16.31 -12.07 -13.27
CA ASP A 113 15.97 -11.17 -14.36
C ASP A 113 15.99 -9.70 -13.88
N ALA A 114 16.44 -9.45 -12.64
CA ALA A 114 16.65 -8.12 -12.09
C ALA A 114 17.78 -7.37 -12.81
N ASP A 115 17.45 -6.22 -13.39
CA ASP A 115 18.38 -5.34 -14.07
C ASP A 115 19.18 -4.44 -13.10
N ALA A 116 19.92 -3.47 -13.64
CA ALA A 116 20.73 -2.56 -12.84
C ALA A 116 19.89 -1.59 -11.99
N GLU A 117 18.73 -1.14 -12.51
CA GLU A 117 17.83 -0.22 -11.82
C GLU A 117 17.12 -0.95 -10.67
N ASP A 118 16.67 -2.18 -10.90
CA ASP A 118 16.13 -3.06 -9.88
C ASP A 118 17.12 -3.23 -8.72
N LYS A 119 18.37 -3.57 -9.05
CA LYS A 119 19.42 -3.78 -8.04
C LYS A 119 19.71 -2.51 -7.26
N ALA A 120 19.73 -1.35 -7.94
CA ALA A 120 19.92 -0.06 -7.28
C ALA A 120 18.75 0.27 -6.33
N TYR A 121 17.52 0.02 -6.75
CA TYR A 121 16.34 0.30 -5.95
C TYR A 121 16.19 -0.68 -4.78
N ALA A 122 16.44 -1.98 -4.99
CA ALA A 122 16.52 -2.97 -3.93
C ALA A 122 17.58 -2.61 -2.87
N LYS A 123 18.76 -2.12 -3.30
CA LYS A 123 19.79 -1.62 -2.38
C LYS A 123 19.34 -0.39 -1.59
N ARG A 124 18.55 0.50 -2.20
CA ARG A 124 17.93 1.63 -1.48
C ARG A 124 16.94 1.14 -0.42
N LEU A 125 16.06 0.18 -0.75
CA LEU A 125 15.12 -0.42 0.20
C LEU A 125 15.84 -1.16 1.32
N ALA A 126 16.91 -1.91 1.02
CA ALA A 126 17.76 -2.59 2.00
C ALA A 126 18.26 -1.63 3.09
N LYS A 127 18.73 -0.44 2.69
CA LYS A 127 19.15 0.62 3.61
C LYS A 127 17.97 1.20 4.38
N LEU A 128 16.89 1.55 3.69
CA LEU A 128 15.72 2.23 4.27
C LEU A 128 15.03 1.38 5.34
N TYR A 129 14.82 0.10 5.05
CA TYR A 129 14.18 -0.89 5.93
C TYR A 129 15.17 -1.68 6.79
N SER A 130 16.43 -1.25 6.86
CA SER A 130 17.47 -1.87 7.71
C SER A 130 17.55 -3.39 7.57
N LEU A 131 17.50 -3.86 6.32
CA LEU A 131 17.65 -5.27 5.92
C LEU A 131 18.70 -5.35 4.81
N PRO A 132 19.98 -5.46 5.16
CA PRO A 132 21.07 -5.50 4.18
C PRO A 132 20.88 -6.62 3.16
N LEU A 133 21.27 -6.36 1.90
CA LEU A 133 21.33 -7.41 0.88
C LEU A 133 22.44 -8.42 1.23
N PRO A 134 22.24 -9.71 0.95
CA PRO A 134 23.31 -10.70 0.89
C PRO A 134 24.46 -10.25 -0.02
N THR A 135 25.67 -10.76 0.23
CA THR A 135 26.84 -10.46 -0.61
C THR A 135 26.68 -10.96 -2.05
N THR A 136 25.82 -11.97 -2.25
CA THR A 136 25.45 -12.54 -3.55
C THR A 136 24.41 -11.71 -4.31
N GLY A 137 23.86 -10.65 -3.70
CA GLY A 137 22.81 -9.82 -4.27
C GLY A 137 21.42 -10.16 -3.70
N ILE A 138 20.38 -9.87 -4.48
CA ILE A 138 18.99 -10.19 -4.12
C ILE A 138 18.85 -11.71 -4.14
N ASP A 139 18.23 -12.29 -3.11
CA ASP A 139 17.82 -13.69 -3.06
C ASP A 139 16.38 -13.82 -2.53
N GLU A 140 15.80 -15.01 -2.64
CA GLU A 140 14.42 -15.28 -2.23
C GLU A 140 14.16 -15.02 -0.75
N ALA A 141 15.16 -15.30 0.10
CA ALA A 141 15.04 -15.10 1.54
C ALA A 141 14.98 -13.60 1.89
N TRP A 142 15.84 -12.80 1.26
CA TRP A 142 15.82 -11.35 1.38
C TRP A 142 14.52 -10.77 0.82
N LEU A 143 14.07 -11.21 -0.35
CA LEU A 143 12.86 -10.70 -0.98
C LEU A 143 11.63 -10.98 -0.11
N LYS A 144 11.52 -12.19 0.44
CA LYS A 144 10.45 -12.59 1.35
C LYS A 144 10.44 -11.75 2.64
N GLU A 145 11.59 -11.57 3.29
CA GLU A 145 11.66 -10.73 4.50
C GLU A 145 11.47 -9.25 4.18
N MET A 146 11.88 -8.78 3.00
CA MET A 146 11.62 -7.41 2.57
C MET A 146 10.12 -7.19 2.33
N LEU A 147 9.41 -8.11 1.67
CA LEU A 147 7.94 -8.08 1.53
C LEU A 147 7.21 -8.13 2.87
N ASN A 148 7.79 -8.79 3.88
CA ASN A 148 7.26 -8.77 5.26
C ASN A 148 7.39 -7.38 5.91
N ARG A 149 8.49 -6.66 5.63
CA ARG A 149 8.75 -5.29 6.13
C ARG A 149 7.98 -4.22 5.37
N VAL A 150 7.98 -4.27 4.04
CA VAL A 150 7.41 -3.26 3.14
C VAL A 150 5.93 -3.54 2.94
N ASN A 151 5.10 -3.06 3.86
CA ASN A 151 3.67 -3.17 3.75
C ASN A 151 2.97 -2.05 4.55
N VAL A 152 1.71 -1.79 4.20
CA VAL A 152 0.90 -0.69 4.71
C VAL A 152 0.56 -0.85 6.19
N LEU A 153 0.06 0.22 6.80
CA LEU A 153 -0.56 0.21 8.13
C LEU A 153 -1.95 0.85 8.03
N PRO A 154 -2.98 0.26 8.66
CA PRO A 154 -4.33 0.81 8.62
C PRO A 154 -4.39 2.15 9.36
N GLU A 155 -5.13 3.10 8.79
CA GLU A 155 -5.24 4.47 9.33
C GLU A 155 -5.71 4.46 10.79
N ALA A 156 -6.70 3.63 11.13
CA ALA A 156 -7.25 3.53 12.48
C ALA A 156 -6.19 3.18 13.54
N LEU A 157 -5.20 2.33 13.20
CA LEU A 157 -4.10 1.99 14.08
C LEU A 157 -3.20 3.21 14.32
N VAL A 158 -2.76 3.84 13.22
CA VAL A 158 -1.83 4.97 13.26
C VAL A 158 -2.44 6.16 13.98
N LEU A 159 -3.67 6.53 13.65
CA LEU A 159 -4.38 7.65 14.28
C LEU A 159 -4.67 7.39 15.76
N THR A 160 -5.02 6.16 16.14
CA THR A 160 -5.27 5.83 17.54
C THR A 160 -4.00 5.93 18.37
N GLN A 161 -2.88 5.39 17.88
CA GLN A 161 -1.59 5.56 18.57
C GLN A 161 -1.20 7.02 18.63
N ALA A 162 -1.31 7.78 17.54
CA ALA A 162 -1.01 9.21 17.55
C ALA A 162 -1.86 9.95 18.59
N ALA A 163 -3.17 9.67 18.68
CA ALA A 163 -4.06 10.30 19.64
C ALA A 163 -3.68 9.96 21.09
N ASN A 164 -3.36 8.69 21.35
CA ASN A 164 -2.96 8.21 22.67
C ASN A 164 -1.63 8.84 23.12
N GLU A 165 -0.59 8.79 22.28
CA GLU A 165 0.76 9.26 22.62
C GLU A 165 0.85 10.80 22.72
N SER A 166 0.01 11.52 21.98
CA SER A 166 0.07 12.99 21.91
C SER A 166 -1.03 13.71 22.71
N ALA A 167 -1.86 12.97 23.44
CA ALA A 167 -3.08 13.50 24.05
C ALA A 167 -3.91 14.31 23.05
N TRP A 168 -4.26 13.69 21.91
CA TRP A 168 -5.00 14.35 20.81
C TRP A 168 -4.30 15.61 20.28
N GLY A 169 -2.97 15.57 20.18
CA GLY A 169 -2.14 16.66 19.67
C GLY A 169 -1.88 17.81 20.65
N THR A 170 -2.38 17.73 21.89
CA THR A 170 -2.23 18.79 22.89
C THR A 170 -0.95 18.69 23.73
N SER A 171 -0.29 17.52 23.73
CA SER A 171 0.98 17.31 24.41
C SER A 171 2.05 18.32 23.96
N ARG A 172 2.87 18.78 24.91
CA ARG A 172 4.03 19.64 24.65
C ARG A 172 4.93 19.09 23.53
N PHE A 173 5.14 17.78 23.48
CA PHE A 173 5.99 17.17 22.46
C PHE A 173 5.36 17.21 21.06
N ALA A 174 4.02 17.16 20.96
CA ALA A 174 3.32 17.34 19.70
C ALA A 174 3.30 18.82 19.27
N THR A 175 3.08 19.74 20.21
CA THR A 175 2.99 21.18 19.91
C THR A 175 4.35 21.82 19.61
N GLU A 176 5.42 21.47 20.33
CA GLU A 176 6.75 22.08 20.15
C GLU A 176 7.68 21.27 19.23
N ALA A 177 7.47 19.96 19.11
CA ALA A 177 8.37 19.06 18.41
C ALA A 177 7.74 18.24 17.28
N ASN A 178 6.44 18.43 17.00
CA ASN A 178 5.69 17.61 16.05
C ASN A 178 5.82 16.10 16.32
N ASN A 179 6.11 15.69 17.56
CA ASN A 179 6.28 14.29 17.91
C ASN A 179 4.95 13.71 18.41
N TYR A 180 4.21 13.13 17.48
CA TYR A 180 2.87 12.59 17.76
C TYR A 180 2.88 11.16 18.30
N PHE A 181 4.04 10.50 18.33
CA PHE A 181 4.15 9.06 18.61
C PHE A 181 5.11 8.73 19.76
N GLY A 182 5.60 9.74 20.49
CA GLY A 182 6.50 9.55 21.62
C GLY A 182 7.90 9.04 21.25
N HIS A 183 8.40 9.37 20.06
CA HIS A 183 9.71 8.86 19.61
C HIS A 183 10.86 9.44 20.42
N TRP A 184 11.64 8.56 21.03
CA TRP A 184 12.91 8.90 21.66
C TRP A 184 14.03 9.08 20.64
N CYS A 185 15.01 9.90 20.99
CA CYS A 185 16.28 10.01 20.30
C CYS A 185 17.42 10.09 21.34
N TYR A 186 18.61 9.63 20.95
CA TYR A 186 19.70 9.31 21.89
C TYR A 186 20.97 10.16 21.67
N SER A 187 20.88 11.17 20.82
CA SER A 187 21.97 12.13 20.58
C SER A 187 21.65 13.43 21.29
N LYS A 188 22.59 14.03 22.02
CA LYS A 188 22.34 15.31 22.70
C LYS A 188 21.87 16.40 21.71
N GLY A 189 20.76 17.07 22.01
CA GLY A 189 20.17 18.12 21.19
C GLY A 189 19.34 17.62 20.00
N CYS A 190 19.02 16.33 19.93
CA CYS A 190 18.15 15.77 18.88
C CYS A 190 16.67 16.12 19.08
N GLY A 191 16.29 16.64 20.23
CA GLY A 191 14.89 16.92 20.52
C GLY A 191 14.65 17.73 21.79
N LEU A 192 13.52 17.46 22.43
CA LEU A 192 13.10 18.11 23.67
C LEU A 192 13.46 17.24 24.86
N VAL A 193 14.08 17.85 25.87
CA VAL A 193 14.36 17.18 27.15
C VAL A 193 13.05 17.05 27.93
N PRO A 194 12.69 15.84 28.41
CA PRO A 194 11.57 15.66 29.32
C PRO A 194 11.72 16.49 30.60
N LEU A 195 10.65 17.12 31.06
CA LEU A 195 10.68 17.93 32.30
C LEU A 195 10.91 17.06 33.55
N GLN A 196 10.42 15.82 33.52
CA GLN A 196 10.58 14.82 34.57
C GLN A 196 11.43 13.67 34.03
N ARG A 197 12.75 13.88 33.98
CA ARG A 197 13.68 12.84 33.54
C ARG A 197 14.18 12.06 34.76
N ASN A 198 14.11 10.73 34.69
CA ASN A 198 14.78 9.88 35.66
C ASN A 198 16.29 10.18 35.66
N GLU A 199 16.88 10.18 36.85
CA GLU A 199 18.32 10.38 37.02
C GLU A 199 19.10 9.34 36.17
N GLY A 200 20.10 9.80 35.42
CA GLY A 200 20.91 8.95 34.55
C GLY A 200 20.34 8.66 33.14
N SER A 201 19.10 9.03 32.83
CA SER A 201 18.64 8.94 31.44
C SER A 201 19.38 9.92 30.54
N THR A 202 19.65 9.53 29.28
CA THR A 202 20.33 10.35 28.26
C THR A 202 19.50 10.55 26.99
N HIS A 203 18.31 9.96 26.92
CA HIS A 203 17.37 10.13 25.81
C HIS A 203 16.61 11.47 25.86
N GLU A 204 16.32 12.04 24.69
CA GLU A 204 15.44 13.18 24.47
C GLU A 204 14.23 12.73 23.64
N VAL A 205 13.16 13.52 23.63
CA VAL A 205 12.00 13.29 22.74
C VAL A 205 12.29 13.93 21.40
N ALA A 206 12.40 13.15 20.34
CA ALA A 206 12.79 13.60 19.00
C ALA A 206 11.96 14.80 18.53
N LYS A 207 12.63 15.78 17.91
CA LYS A 207 11.97 16.89 17.23
C LYS A 207 11.92 16.63 15.73
N PHE A 208 10.76 16.85 15.14
CA PHE A 208 10.51 16.71 13.71
C PHE A 208 10.15 18.04 13.07
N SER A 209 10.57 18.21 11.82
CA SER A 209 10.29 19.40 11.01
C SER A 209 8.81 19.54 10.68
N SER A 210 8.06 18.44 10.60
CA SER A 210 6.64 18.42 10.20
C SER A 210 5.90 17.20 10.78
N SER A 211 4.57 17.22 10.70
CA SER A 211 3.73 16.03 10.94
C SER A 211 4.08 14.89 9.98
N GLN A 212 4.39 15.21 8.72
CA GLN A 212 4.84 14.24 7.73
C GLN A 212 6.09 13.49 8.20
N GLU A 213 7.11 14.20 8.69
CA GLU A 213 8.33 13.55 9.18
C GLU A 213 8.02 12.66 10.39
N SER A 214 7.17 13.10 11.32
CA SER A 214 6.75 12.27 12.46
C SER A 214 6.04 10.99 12.02
N VAL A 215 5.09 11.09 11.10
CA VAL A 215 4.37 9.93 10.55
C VAL A 215 5.32 9.00 9.80
N HIS A 216 6.21 9.54 8.96
CA HIS A 216 7.24 8.76 8.29
C HIS A 216 8.09 7.95 9.27
N ARG A 217 8.56 8.58 10.35
CA ARG A 217 9.42 7.92 11.36
C ARG A 217 8.68 6.83 12.10
N TYR A 218 7.41 7.03 12.39
CA TYR A 218 6.54 6.01 12.98
C TYR A 218 6.35 4.80 12.06
N PHE A 219 5.99 5.03 10.80
CA PHE A 219 5.83 3.97 9.80
C PHE A 219 7.11 3.14 9.65
N MET A 220 8.25 3.82 9.51
CA MET A 220 9.53 3.15 9.38
C MET A 220 9.92 2.38 10.65
N ASN A 221 9.58 2.88 11.84
CA ASN A 221 9.82 2.16 13.09
C ASN A 221 9.10 0.82 13.12
N LEU A 222 7.79 0.78 12.86
CA LEU A 222 7.01 -0.46 12.85
C LEU A 222 7.43 -1.40 11.73
N ASN A 223 7.78 -0.86 10.56
CA ASN A 223 8.16 -1.67 9.40
C ASN A 223 9.58 -2.24 9.46
N ARG A 224 10.50 -1.71 10.28
CA ARG A 224 11.90 -2.17 10.28
C ARG A 224 12.46 -2.62 11.63
N ASN A 225 11.92 -2.12 12.75
CA ASN A 225 12.49 -2.43 14.05
C ASN A 225 12.17 -3.89 14.44
N LYS A 226 13.15 -4.59 15.01
CA LYS A 226 13.02 -5.97 15.48
C LYS A 226 11.93 -6.11 16.55
N ALA A 227 11.69 -5.08 17.35
CA ALA A 227 10.66 -5.08 18.39
C ALA A 227 9.25 -5.36 17.86
N TYR A 228 8.97 -5.04 16.58
CA TYR A 228 7.64 -5.20 15.96
C TYR A 228 7.62 -6.31 14.91
N GLN A 229 8.47 -7.33 15.06
CA GLN A 229 8.40 -8.54 14.23
C GLN A 229 7.02 -9.21 14.32
N ASP A 230 6.42 -9.27 15.51
CA ASP A 230 5.11 -9.90 15.73
C ASP A 230 4.00 -9.15 14.99
N LEU A 231 4.01 -7.81 15.01
CA LEU A 231 3.07 -7.00 14.21
C LEU A 231 3.17 -7.32 12.72
N ARG A 232 4.40 -7.45 12.19
CA ARG A 232 4.61 -7.79 10.78
C ARG A 232 4.17 -9.22 10.46
N GLY A 233 4.38 -10.15 11.39
CA GLY A 233 3.86 -11.53 11.31
C GLY A 233 2.34 -11.56 11.19
N ILE A 234 1.62 -10.88 12.09
CA ILE A 234 0.16 -10.76 12.04
C ILE A 234 -0.28 -10.16 10.69
N ARG A 235 0.40 -9.11 10.21
CA ARG A 235 0.11 -8.50 8.91
C ARG A 235 0.26 -9.49 7.75
N THR A 236 1.31 -10.31 7.76
CA THR A 236 1.50 -11.36 6.74
C THR A 236 0.42 -12.44 6.84
N GLU A 237 0.02 -12.85 8.04
CA GLU A 237 -1.07 -13.82 8.23
C GLU A 237 -2.41 -13.32 7.68
N LEU A 238 -2.75 -12.06 7.95
CA LEU A 238 -3.96 -11.42 7.42
C LEU A 238 -3.91 -11.35 5.88
N ALA A 239 -2.77 -10.91 5.31
CA ALA A 239 -2.60 -10.85 3.87
C ALA A 239 -2.71 -12.22 3.19
N ASN A 240 -2.14 -13.28 3.79
CA ASN A 240 -2.23 -14.65 3.27
C ASN A 240 -3.66 -15.21 3.30
N LYS A 241 -4.53 -14.68 4.15
CA LYS A 241 -5.97 -14.99 4.18
C LYS A 241 -6.78 -14.17 3.18
N GLY A 242 -6.15 -13.25 2.45
CA GLY A 242 -6.83 -12.31 1.55
C GLY A 242 -7.58 -11.21 2.28
N GLU A 243 -7.26 -10.94 3.55
CA GLU A 243 -7.88 -9.86 4.31
C GLU A 243 -7.28 -8.51 3.93
N ASP A 244 -8.13 -7.48 3.85
CA ASP A 244 -7.68 -6.11 3.59
C ASP A 244 -7.03 -5.52 4.86
N LEU A 245 -5.75 -5.21 4.74
CA LEU A 245 -4.88 -4.70 5.80
C LEU A 245 -5.22 -3.26 6.24
N LEU A 246 -6.01 -2.52 5.46
CA LEU A 246 -6.39 -1.15 5.77
C LEU A 246 -7.69 -1.05 6.60
N THR A 247 -8.36 -2.18 6.81
CA THR A 247 -9.61 -2.22 7.56
C THR A 247 -9.44 -1.98 9.06
N PHE A 248 -10.55 -1.62 9.70
CA PHE A 248 -10.66 -1.52 11.16
C PHE A 248 -10.35 -2.83 11.90
N ASP A 249 -10.75 -3.97 11.34
CA ASP A 249 -10.51 -5.27 11.97
C ASP A 249 -9.02 -5.64 11.90
N ALA A 250 -8.37 -5.39 10.76
CA ALA A 250 -6.93 -5.50 10.63
C ALA A 250 -6.20 -4.56 11.62
N ALA A 251 -6.66 -3.31 11.77
CA ALA A 251 -6.10 -2.38 12.75
C ALA A 251 -6.16 -2.93 14.17
N THR A 252 -7.32 -3.47 14.57
CA THR A 252 -7.52 -4.08 15.88
C THR A 252 -6.57 -5.27 16.07
N LYS A 253 -6.43 -6.14 15.07
CA LYS A 253 -5.52 -7.29 15.13
C LYS A 253 -4.05 -6.91 15.23
N LEU A 254 -3.61 -5.92 14.46
CA LEU A 254 -2.22 -5.47 14.49
C LEU A 254 -1.80 -4.88 15.85
N THR A 255 -2.74 -4.43 16.68
CA THR A 255 -2.42 -3.99 18.06
C THR A 255 -1.79 -5.10 18.90
N GLU A 256 -2.12 -6.37 18.64
CA GLU A 256 -1.59 -7.52 19.40
C GLU A 256 -0.06 -7.62 19.24
N GLY A 257 0.50 -7.09 18.14
CA GLY A 257 1.94 -7.03 17.88
C GLY A 257 2.67 -5.82 18.51
N LEU A 258 1.98 -5.00 19.32
CA LEU A 258 2.53 -3.76 19.91
C LEU A 258 2.93 -3.87 21.38
N LEU A 259 3.03 -5.07 21.95
CA LEU A 259 3.41 -5.28 23.34
C LEU A 259 4.72 -4.56 23.74
N LYS A 260 5.68 -4.45 22.82
CA LYS A 260 6.97 -3.77 23.05
C LYS A 260 6.96 -2.27 22.75
N TYR A 261 5.82 -1.71 22.34
CA TYR A 261 5.69 -0.28 22.07
C TYR A 261 5.68 0.54 23.35
N SER A 262 5.05 0.02 24.40
CA SER A 262 4.89 0.67 25.70
C SER A 262 5.39 -0.24 26.82
N GLU A 263 5.97 0.33 27.86
CA GLU A 263 6.30 -0.39 29.11
C GLU A 263 5.07 -1.02 29.77
N ARG A 264 3.87 -0.50 29.47
CA ARG A 264 2.58 -1.03 29.95
C ARG A 264 2.18 -2.36 29.28
N GLY A 265 2.85 -2.77 28.20
CA GLY A 265 2.63 -4.07 27.58
C GLY A 265 1.19 -4.33 27.14
N ALA A 266 0.55 -5.36 27.71
CA ALA A 266 -0.80 -5.78 27.33
C ALA A 266 -1.89 -4.75 27.67
N ASP A 267 -1.71 -3.95 28.73
CA ASP A 267 -2.67 -2.90 29.09
C ASP A 267 -2.71 -1.81 28.01
N TYR A 268 -1.55 -1.49 27.43
CA TYR A 268 -1.47 -0.57 26.30
C TYR A 268 -2.25 -1.09 25.08
N VAL A 269 -2.08 -2.38 24.76
CA VAL A 269 -2.81 -3.02 23.66
C VAL A 269 -4.33 -2.94 23.89
N THR A 270 -4.76 -3.21 25.13
CA THR A 270 -6.18 -3.16 25.52
C THR A 270 -6.76 -1.76 25.33
N ASP A 271 -6.02 -0.72 25.73
CA ASP A 271 -6.43 0.68 25.55
C ASP A 271 -6.54 1.05 24.07
N LEU A 272 -5.57 0.66 23.23
CA LEU A 272 -5.62 0.92 21.80
C LEU A 272 -6.84 0.27 21.15
N GLN A 273 -7.15 -0.99 21.50
CA GLN A 273 -8.33 -1.67 20.97
C GLN A 273 -9.64 -0.99 21.42
N ALA A 274 -9.69 -0.51 22.67
CA ALA A 274 -10.84 0.25 23.16
C ALA A 274 -11.01 1.58 22.43
N MET A 275 -9.92 2.32 22.20
CA MET A 275 -9.92 3.57 21.45
C MET A 275 -10.29 3.35 19.97
N ILE A 276 -9.77 2.31 19.33
CA ILE A 276 -10.13 1.92 17.96
C ILE A 276 -11.64 1.67 17.88
N ARG A 277 -12.22 0.88 18.79
CA ARG A 277 -13.67 0.62 18.84
C ARG A 277 -14.50 1.89 19.09
N HIS A 278 -14.09 2.70 20.06
CA HIS A 278 -14.85 3.89 20.46
C HIS A 278 -14.89 4.96 19.36
N ASN A 279 -13.82 5.10 18.58
CA ASN A 279 -13.72 6.12 17.53
C ASN A 279 -14.11 5.57 16.14
N LYS A 280 -14.88 4.47 16.07
CA LYS A 280 -15.29 3.82 14.81
C LYS A 280 -15.92 4.76 13.78
N VAL A 281 -16.59 5.82 14.24
CA VAL A 281 -17.24 6.82 13.37
C VAL A 281 -16.27 7.62 12.51
N TYR A 282 -14.98 7.62 12.85
CA TYR A 282 -13.94 8.40 12.17
C TYR A 282 -13.11 7.61 11.17
N TRP A 283 -13.28 6.28 11.12
CA TRP A 283 -12.49 5.42 10.25
C TRP A 283 -13.09 5.40 8.86
N VAL A 284 -12.25 5.72 7.88
CA VAL A 284 -12.56 5.48 6.47
C VAL A 284 -12.35 3.98 6.21
N LYS A 285 -13.21 3.39 5.37
CA LYS A 285 -13.21 1.96 5.07
C LYS A 285 -11.86 1.46 4.56
#